data_AF-A0A838VDI5-F1
#
_entry.id   AF-A0A838VDI5-F1
#
_cell.length_a   1.000
_cell.length_b   1.000
_cell.length_c   1.000
_cell.angle_alpha   90.00
_cell.angle_beta   90.00
_cell.angle_gamma   90.00
#
_symmetry.space_group_name_H-M   'P 1'
#
loop_
_entity.id
_entity.type
_entity.pdbx_description
1 polymer ?
#
loop_
_entity_poly.entity_id
_entity_poly.type
_entity_poly.pdbx_seq_one_letter_code
_entity_poly.pdbx_strand_id
1 'polypeptide(L)'
;MQAAPALAAHVADTDRRRANRAEVALDTLMVDREGRTFAARILNLSELGLLAETEAPLCQRAPIRVDLPTIGWLRADVVWSLGPRIGAAFREPIDANTYAAFVRLFG
;
A
#
# COMPACT_ATOMS: atom_id res chain seq x y z
N MET A 1 21.64 -21.80 -27.76
CA MET A 1 20.80 -21.85 -26.53
C MET A 1 21.05 -20.56 -25.73
N GLN A 2 20.27 -19.49 -25.97
CA GLN A 2 20.30 -18.27 -25.17
C GLN A 2 18.87 -17.80 -24.91
N ALA A 3 18.37 -18.05 -23.70
CA ALA A 3 17.05 -17.62 -23.23
C ALA A 3 17.13 -17.10 -21.77
N ALA A 4 18.25 -16.48 -21.40
CA ALA A 4 18.52 -16.04 -20.02
C ALA A 4 18.32 -14.54 -19.71
N PRO A 5 18.52 -13.56 -20.62
CA PRO A 5 18.47 -12.14 -20.24
C PRO A 5 17.04 -11.61 -20.05
N ALA A 6 16.06 -12.17 -20.77
CA ALA A 6 14.66 -11.71 -20.71
C ALA A 6 13.97 -12.10 -19.39
N LEU A 7 14.27 -13.27 -18.85
CA LEU A 7 13.72 -13.72 -17.56
C LEU A 7 14.30 -12.91 -16.40
N ALA A 8 15.61 -12.64 -16.41
CA ALA A 8 16.26 -11.81 -15.40
C ALA A 8 15.74 -10.36 -15.41
N ALA A 9 15.52 -9.78 -16.59
CA ALA A 9 14.90 -8.46 -16.72
C ALA A 9 13.44 -8.44 -16.24
N HIS A 10 12.67 -9.49 -16.54
CA HIS A 10 11.28 -9.61 -16.09
C HIS A 10 11.17 -9.78 -14.57
N VAL A 11 12.07 -10.57 -13.97
CA VAL A 11 12.17 -10.73 -12.51
C VAL A 11 12.62 -9.42 -11.84
N ALA A 12 13.63 -8.73 -12.38
CA ALA A 12 14.09 -7.45 -11.87
C ALA A 12 13.04 -6.32 -12.00
N ASP A 13 12.23 -6.34 -13.05
CA ASP A 13 11.08 -5.45 -13.23
C ASP A 13 9.93 -5.82 -12.29
N THR A 14 9.75 -7.10 -11.97
CA THR A 14 8.78 -7.57 -10.96
C THR A 14 9.22 -7.21 -9.54
N ASP A 15 10.53 -7.25 -9.25
CA ASP A 15 11.14 -6.82 -7.97
C ASP A 15 11.21 -5.29 -7.84
N ARG A 16 11.47 -4.53 -8.92
CA ARG A 16 11.29 -3.07 -8.91
C ARG A 16 9.83 -2.67 -8.71
N ARG A 17 8.89 -3.47 -9.24
CA ARG A 17 7.45 -3.35 -9.01
C ARG A 17 7.01 -3.78 -7.60
N ARG A 18 7.86 -4.45 -6.81
CA ARG A 18 7.78 -4.42 -5.34
C ARG A 18 8.39 -3.11 -4.84
N ALA A 19 7.80 -2.00 -5.31
CA ALA A 19 8.27 -0.63 -5.15
C ALA A 19 8.88 -0.38 -3.78
N ASN A 20 10.07 0.23 -3.76
CA ASN A 20 10.89 0.55 -2.59
C ASN A 20 10.01 0.97 -1.40
N ARG A 21 9.71 0.03 -0.50
CA ARG A 21 8.79 0.25 0.62
C ARG A 21 9.53 0.97 1.73
N ALA A 22 9.02 2.11 2.15
CA ALA A 22 9.42 2.74 3.39
C ALA A 22 8.66 2.08 4.54
N GLU A 23 9.39 1.66 5.57
CA GLU A 23 8.78 1.34 6.86
C GLU A 23 8.23 2.65 7.44
N VAL A 24 6.95 2.68 7.74
CA VAL A 24 6.27 3.85 8.32
C VAL A 24 5.38 3.34 9.43
N ALA A 25 5.42 3.98 10.59
CA ALA A 25 4.63 3.56 11.75
C ALA A 25 3.54 4.61 12.00
N LEU A 26 2.53 4.62 11.14
CA LEU A 26 1.53 5.69 11.05
C LEU A 26 0.14 5.19 11.46
N ASP A 27 -0.38 5.72 12.57
CA ASP A 27 -1.78 5.57 12.94
C ASP A 27 -2.64 6.50 12.08
N THR A 28 -3.70 5.94 11.50
CA THR A 28 -4.59 6.64 10.57
C THR A 28 -6.00 6.06 10.60
N LEU A 29 -6.88 6.63 9.78
CA LEU A 29 -8.25 6.17 9.56
C LEU A 29 -8.38 5.46 8.21
N MET A 30 -9.21 4.41 8.22
CA MET A 30 -9.68 3.74 7.02
C MET A 30 -11.20 3.75 6.96
N VAL A 31 -11.74 3.75 5.75
CA VAL A 31 -13.18 3.67 5.48
C VAL A 31 -13.45 2.50 4.54
N ASP A 32 -14.38 1.62 4.91
CA ASP A 32 -14.81 0.52 4.04
C ASP A 32 -15.85 0.97 2.99
N ARG A 33 -16.35 -0.01 2.23
CA ARG A 33 -17.36 0.23 1.18
C ARG A 33 -18.72 0.67 1.73
N GLU A 34 -19.05 0.29 2.97
CA GLU A 34 -20.27 0.71 3.65
C GLU A 34 -20.14 2.12 4.27
N GLY A 35 -18.95 2.73 4.22
CA GLY A 35 -18.71 4.05 4.79
C GLY A 35 -18.35 4.02 6.28
N ARG A 36 -18.12 2.83 6.86
CA ARG A 36 -17.71 2.69 8.26
C ARG A 36 -16.25 3.08 8.39
N THR A 37 -15.96 3.97 9.34
CA THR A 37 -14.61 4.44 9.64
C THR A 37 -14.03 3.66 10.82
N PHE A 38 -12.78 3.23 10.71
CA PHE A 38 -12.06 2.49 11.76
C PHE A 38 -10.58 2.87 11.78
N ALA A 39 -9.93 2.64 12.92
CA ALA A 39 -8.52 2.87 13.08
C ALA A 39 -7.69 1.81 12.32
N ALA A 40 -6.56 2.25 11.79
CA ALA A 40 -5.57 1.40 11.16
C ALA A 40 -4.17 1.93 11.45
N ARG A 41 -3.19 1.04 11.45
CA ARG A 41 -1.77 1.40 11.51
C ARG A 41 -1.09 0.94 10.24
N ILE A 42 -0.62 1.88 9.44
CA ILE A 42 0.26 1.58 8.31
C ILE A 42 1.61 1.17 8.90
N LEU A 43 2.17 0.07 8.38
CA LEU A 43 3.46 -0.49 8.78
C LEU A 43 4.53 -0.24 7.71
N ASN A 44 4.14 -0.32 6.43
CA ASN A 44 4.97 0.14 5.33
C ASN A 44 4.13 0.66 4.17
N LEU A 45 4.76 1.49 3.35
CA LEU A 45 4.15 2.19 2.23
C LEU A 45 5.09 2.17 1.04
N SER A 46 4.53 2.07 -0.16
CA SER A 46 5.20 2.43 -1.42
C SER A 46 4.27 3.27 -2.29
N GLU A 47 4.75 3.70 -3.45
CA GLU A 47 3.93 4.40 -4.46
C GLU A 47 2.69 3.61 -4.89
N LEU A 48 2.72 2.28 -4.77
CA LEU A 48 1.67 1.40 -5.30
C LEU A 48 0.73 0.83 -4.23
N GLY A 49 1.07 0.93 -2.95
CA GLY A 49 0.25 0.34 -1.92
C GLY A 49 0.87 0.35 -0.55
N LEU A 50 0.22 -0.35 0.37
CA LEU A 50 0.57 -0.36 1.78
C LEU A 50 0.45 -1.75 2.41
N LEU A 51 1.13 -1.91 3.53
CA LEU A 51 0.84 -2.89 4.57
C LEU A 51 0.26 -2.17 5.77
N ALA A 52 -0.86 -2.65 6.29
CA ALA A 52 -1.44 -2.12 7.52
C ALA A 52 -1.97 -3.20 8.45
N GLU A 53 -2.06 -2.87 9.73
CA GLU A 53 -2.89 -3.53 10.72
C GLU A 53 -4.22 -2.76 10.86
N THR A 54 -5.34 -3.48 10.91
CA THR A 54 -6.68 -2.87 11.00
C THR A 54 -7.52 -3.52 12.09
N GLU A 55 -8.37 -2.73 12.75
CA GLU A 55 -9.33 -3.26 13.74
C GLU A 55 -10.53 -3.95 13.08
N ALA A 56 -10.89 -3.53 11.86
CA ALA A 56 -11.98 -4.14 11.11
C ALA A 56 -11.51 -5.39 10.35
N PRO A 57 -12.32 -6.47 10.30
CA PRO A 57 -12.03 -7.61 9.45
C PRO A 57 -12.26 -7.24 7.98
N LEU A 58 -11.21 -7.26 7.18
CA LEU A 58 -11.26 -6.97 5.76
C LEU A 58 -10.92 -8.22 4.94
N CYS A 59 -11.72 -8.48 3.91
CA CYS A 59 -11.52 -9.60 2.99
C CYS A 59 -10.71 -9.16 1.76
N GLN A 60 -10.10 -10.13 1.09
CA GLN A 60 -9.49 -9.90 -0.21
C GLN A 60 -10.50 -9.29 -1.20
N ARG A 61 -10.04 -8.35 -2.03
CA ARG A 61 -10.80 -7.52 -2.97
C ARG A 61 -11.77 -6.53 -2.32
N ALA A 62 -11.80 -6.40 -0.99
CA ALA A 62 -12.58 -5.35 -0.35
C ALA A 62 -12.01 -3.97 -0.73
N PRO A 63 -12.84 -3.04 -1.21
CA PRO A 63 -12.41 -1.69 -1.48
C PRO A 63 -12.40 -0.87 -0.20
N ILE A 64 -11.36 -0.08 -0.02
CA ILE A 64 -11.17 0.79 1.14
C ILE A 64 -10.72 2.19 0.69
N ARG A 65 -10.89 3.16 1.58
CA ARG A 65 -10.18 4.44 1.54
C ARG A 65 -9.29 4.55 2.77
N VAL A 66 -8.10 5.09 2.61
CA VAL A 66 -7.14 5.32 3.70
C VAL A 66 -6.73 6.78 3.69
N ASP A 67 -6.70 7.40 4.87
CA ASP A 67 -6.20 8.77 4.99
C ASP A 67 -4.68 8.75 5.14
N LEU A 68 -3.97 9.56 4.35
CA LEU A 68 -2.54 9.77 4.49
C LEU A 68 -2.29 11.24 4.78
N PRO A 69 -1.61 11.59 5.88
CA PRO A 69 -1.24 12.97 6.15
C PRO A 69 -0.52 13.60 4.95
N THR A 70 -0.80 14.87 4.68
CA THR A 70 -0.27 15.67 3.53
C THR A 70 -0.72 15.23 2.12
N ILE A 71 -1.29 14.03 1.95
CA ILE A 71 -1.80 13.51 0.67
C ILE A 71 -3.34 13.50 0.65
N GLY A 72 -3.96 13.15 1.77
CA GLY A 72 -5.39 12.97 1.94
C GLY A 72 -5.86 11.54 1.68
N TRP A 73 -7.15 11.40 1.38
CA TRP A 73 -7.80 10.10 1.20
C TRP A 73 -7.44 9.43 -0.14
N LEU A 74 -6.83 8.25 -0.07
CA LEU A 74 -6.54 7.41 -1.22
C LEU A 74 -7.47 6.20 -1.30
N ARG A 75 -7.85 5.81 -2.52
CA ARG A 75 -8.60 4.57 -2.76
C ARG A 75 -7.64 3.40 -2.92
N ALA A 76 -7.94 2.28 -2.26
CA ALA A 76 -7.19 1.05 -2.39
C ALA A 76 -8.10 -0.17 -2.40
N ASP A 77 -7.60 -1.28 -2.92
CA ASP A 77 -8.26 -2.58 -2.85
C ASP A 77 -7.36 -3.57 -2.09
N VAL A 78 -7.95 -4.29 -1.14
CA VAL A 78 -7.23 -5.30 -0.35
C VAL A 78 -6.79 -6.45 -1.25
N VAL A 79 -5.48 -6.69 -1.35
CA VAL A 79 -4.89 -7.74 -2.18
C VAL A 79 -4.74 -9.05 -1.41
N TRP A 80 -4.56 -8.99 -0.10
CA TRP A 80 -4.54 -10.15 0.79
C TRP A 80 -4.87 -9.71 2.22
N SER A 81 -5.30 -10.67 3.04
CA SER A 81 -5.60 -10.48 4.46
C SER A 81 -5.08 -11.67 5.25
N LEU A 82 -4.37 -11.41 6.35
CA LEU A 82 -3.80 -12.42 7.24
C LEU A 82 -3.88 -11.94 8.69
N GLY A 83 -4.85 -12.48 9.45
CA GLY A 83 -5.12 -12.00 10.80
C GLY A 83 -5.54 -10.53 10.79
N PRO A 84 -4.92 -9.65 11.61
CA PRO A 84 -5.23 -8.22 11.60
C PRO A 84 -4.53 -7.46 10.45
N ARG A 85 -3.67 -8.13 9.67
CA ARG A 85 -2.87 -7.48 8.63
C ARG A 85 -3.50 -7.59 7.27
N ILE A 86 -3.41 -6.51 6.52
CA ILE A 86 -3.78 -6.45 5.11
C ILE A 86 -2.66 -5.87 4.27
N GLY A 87 -2.54 -6.38 3.04
CA GLY A 87 -1.86 -5.66 1.97
C GLY A 87 -2.92 -5.04 1.07
N ALA A 88 -2.81 -3.75 0.79
CA ALA A 88 -3.72 -3.05 -0.11
C ALA A 88 -2.94 -2.38 -1.24
N ALA A 89 -3.49 -2.43 -2.46
CA ALA A 89 -2.95 -1.73 -3.62
C ALA A 89 -3.77 -0.48 -3.89
N PHE A 90 -3.10 0.65 -4.11
CA PHE A 90 -3.79 1.87 -4.50
C PHE A 90 -4.39 1.73 -5.89
N ARG A 91 -5.58 2.28 -6.08
CA ARG A 91 -6.21 2.34 -7.42
C ARG A 91 -5.48 3.30 -8.34
N GLU A 92 -4.97 4.39 -7.77
CA GLU A 92 -4.11 5.35 -8.43
C GLU A 92 -2.77 5.41 -7.66
N PRO A 93 -1.62 5.19 -8.32
CA PRO A 93 -0.32 5.32 -7.67
C PRO A 93 -0.10 6.71 -7.08
N ILE A 94 0.62 6.78 -5.97
CA ILE A 94 1.18 8.04 -5.46
C ILE A 94 2.32 8.43 -6.40
N ASP A 95 2.37 9.69 -6.85
CA ASP A 95 3.49 10.14 -7.67
C ASP A 95 4.80 10.17 -6.87
N ALA A 96 5.92 9.97 -7.56
CA ALA A 96 7.23 9.81 -6.93
C ALA A 96 7.66 11.01 -6.05
N ASN A 97 7.28 12.24 -6.41
CA ASN A 97 7.65 13.43 -5.65
C ASN A 97 6.85 13.51 -4.35
N THR A 98 5.54 13.28 -4.42
CA THR A 98 4.65 13.22 -3.25
C THR A 98 5.06 12.08 -2.32
N TYR A 99 5.34 10.89 -2.87
CA TYR A 99 5.82 9.76 -2.07
C TYR A 99 7.15 10.06 -1.37
N ALA A 100 8.13 10.62 -2.10
CA ALA A 100 9.42 10.99 -1.52
C ALA A 100 9.28 12.06 -0.42
N ALA A 101 8.38 13.03 -0.59
CA ALA A 101 8.09 14.04 0.42
C ALA A 101 7.44 13.41 1.67
N PHE A 102 6.48 12.51 1.48
CA PHE A 102 5.84 11.78 2.58
C PHE A 102 6.85 10.96 3.39
N VAL A 103 7.69 10.16 2.72
CA VAL A 103 8.70 9.33 3.40
C VAL A 103 9.69 10.18 4.19
N ARG A 104 10.08 11.36 3.69
CA ARG A 104 10.96 12.27 4.45
C ARG A 104 10.34 12.78 5.77
N LEU A 105 9.01 12.77 5.87
CA LEU A 105 8.28 13.27 7.04
C LEU A 105 7.88 12.13 8.00
N PHE A 106 7.63 10.93 7.49
CA PHE A 106 6.98 9.83 8.23
C PHE A 106 7.73 8.49 8.22
N GLY A 107 8.83 8.36 7.47
CA GLY A 107 9.66 7.14 7.38
C GLY A 107 11.05 7.30 7.98
#